data_AF-A0A0E9WQ86-F1
#
_entry.id   AF-A0A0E9WQ86-F1
#
_cell.length_a   1.000
_cell.length_b   1.000
_cell.length_c   1.000
_cell.angle_alpha   90.00
_cell.angle_beta   90.00
_cell.angle_gamma   90.00
#
_symmetry.space_group_name_H-M   'P 1'
#
loop_
_entity.id
_entity.type
_entity.pdbx_description
1 polymer ?
#
loop_
_entity_poly.entity_id
_entity_poly.type
_entity_poly.pdbx_seq_one_letter_code
_entity_poly.pdbx_strand_id
1 'polypeptide(L)'
;MFIAHHLLTLGHQFRHHLPKPLSDGTATFVDLVPGFRRLGTECFLAQMRAQKAEMLERLSTARNFANLDVEENYSAASKAVRQVIHQLKRLGTVWQDVLPVNIYCKAMGTLLNTAISEIITKIMMLEDISTEDGDHLHTLCQTVIDEGPLVFIPLPEENKNRKYQEEVPVYVRKWMTFKELSVVLQANLQDIVDRWADGKGPLALEFSTNEVKSLIRALFQNTERRAIALTKIK
;
A
#
# COMPACT_ATOMS: atom_id res chain seq x y z
N MET A 1 -20.83 -4.70 10.04
CA MET A 1 -21.53 -4.43 8.77
C MET A 1 -22.50 -5.55 8.41
N PHE A 2 -22.07 -6.81 8.38
CA PHE A 2 -22.93 -7.98 8.12
C PHE A 2 -24.15 -8.10 9.06
N ILE A 3 -23.92 -8.08 10.38
CA ILE A 3 -24.99 -8.19 11.39
C ILE A 3 -25.99 -7.04 11.26
N ALA A 4 -25.50 -5.81 11.11
CA ALA A 4 -26.34 -4.63 10.93
C ALA A 4 -27.21 -4.68 9.66
N HIS A 5 -26.74 -5.36 8.61
CA HIS A 5 -27.55 -5.58 7.41
C HIS A 5 -28.63 -6.64 7.65
N HIS A 6 -28.30 -7.73 8.35
CA HIS A 6 -29.26 -8.79 8.68
C HIS A 6 -30.35 -8.30 9.65
N LEU A 7 -30.03 -7.41 10.59
CA LEU A 7 -31.02 -6.82 11.51
C LEU A 7 -32.16 -6.09 10.78
N LEU A 8 -31.97 -5.66 9.52
CA LEU A 8 -33.03 -5.07 8.71
C LEU A 8 -34.09 -6.09 8.27
N THR A 9 -33.71 -7.37 8.13
CA THR A 9 -34.58 -8.43 7.62
C THR A 9 -34.95 -9.48 8.66
N LEU A 10 -34.22 -9.56 9.78
CA LEU A 10 -34.41 -10.54 10.85
C LEU A 10 -35.83 -10.56 11.43
N GLY A 11 -36.45 -9.39 11.62
CA GLY A 11 -37.84 -9.30 12.12
C GLY A 11 -38.85 -9.96 11.19
N HIS A 12 -38.62 -9.89 9.87
CA HIS A 12 -39.43 -10.56 8.87
C HIS A 12 -39.10 -12.06 8.79
N GLN A 13 -37.81 -12.42 8.77
CA GLN A 13 -37.36 -13.80 8.65
C GLN A 13 -37.82 -14.69 9.81
N PHE A 14 -37.81 -14.17 11.04
CA PHE A 14 -38.20 -14.92 12.24
C PHE A 14 -39.66 -14.71 12.65
N ARG A 15 -40.47 -14.04 11.82
CA ARG A 15 -41.88 -13.71 12.12
C ARG A 15 -42.69 -14.91 12.64
N HIS A 16 -42.54 -16.08 12.01
CA HIS A 16 -43.29 -17.29 12.36
C HIS A 16 -42.83 -17.96 13.66
N HIS A 17 -41.65 -17.60 14.17
CA HIS A 17 -41.07 -18.14 15.40
C HIS A 17 -41.27 -17.21 16.60
N LEU A 18 -41.86 -16.02 16.39
CA LEU A 18 -42.07 -15.03 17.45
C LEU A 18 -43.47 -15.16 18.09
N PRO A 19 -43.59 -15.01 19.41
CA PRO A 19 -44.89 -15.00 20.08
C PRO A 19 -45.70 -13.76 19.68
N LYS A 20 -47.04 -13.84 19.69
CA LYS A 20 -47.89 -12.67 19.49
C LYS A 20 -47.71 -11.66 20.64
N PRO A 21 -47.68 -10.34 20.39
CA PRO A 21 -48.00 -9.65 19.12
C PRO A 21 -46.80 -9.45 18.18
N LEU A 22 -45.59 -9.88 18.56
CA LEU A 22 -44.35 -9.65 17.79
C LEU A 22 -44.38 -10.26 16.39
N SER A 23 -45.11 -11.38 16.22
CA SER A 23 -45.36 -12.03 14.92
C SER A 23 -46.30 -11.26 13.99
N ASP A 24 -46.97 -10.19 14.44
CA ASP A 24 -47.82 -9.34 13.60
C ASP A 24 -47.04 -8.19 12.92
N GLY A 25 -45.71 -8.23 12.96
CA GLY A 25 -44.83 -7.24 12.32
C GLY A 25 -44.39 -6.10 13.24
N THR A 26 -44.66 -6.20 14.55
CA THR A 26 -44.21 -5.24 15.57
C THR A 26 -42.75 -5.45 16.01
N ALA A 27 -42.16 -6.62 15.73
CA ALA A 27 -40.73 -6.85 15.99
C ALA A 27 -39.86 -6.28 14.86
N THR A 28 -39.26 -5.12 15.08
CA THR A 28 -38.22 -4.55 14.20
C THR A 28 -36.90 -4.42 14.96
N PHE A 29 -35.80 -4.86 14.37
CA PHE A 29 -34.45 -4.69 14.94
C PHE A 29 -33.70 -3.48 14.36
N VAL A 30 -34.42 -2.61 13.65
CA VAL A 30 -33.85 -1.48 12.90
C VAL A 30 -33.17 -0.48 13.84
N ASP A 31 -33.68 -0.29 15.05
CA ASP A 31 -33.09 0.61 16.05
C ASP A 31 -31.70 0.17 16.53
N LEU A 32 -31.39 -1.12 16.40
CA LEU A 32 -30.07 -1.67 16.75
C LEU A 32 -29.04 -1.46 15.62
N VAL A 33 -29.50 -1.23 14.39
CA VAL A 33 -28.65 -1.10 13.19
C VAL A 33 -27.60 0.02 13.35
N PRO A 34 -27.94 1.25 13.80
CA PRO A 34 -26.94 2.29 14.03
C PRO A 34 -25.89 1.89 15.05
N GLY A 35 -26.30 1.23 16.15
CA GLY A 35 -25.40 0.75 17.20
C GLY A 35 -24.37 -0.25 16.67
N PHE A 36 -24.82 -1.30 15.97
CA PHE A 36 -23.94 -2.30 15.38
C PHE A 36 -23.07 -1.75 14.23
N ARG A 37 -23.55 -0.76 13.47
CA ARG A 37 -22.73 -0.07 12.46
C ARG A 37 -21.61 0.72 13.11
N ARG A 38 -21.91 1.47 14.18
CA ARG A 38 -20.91 2.23 14.94
C ARG A 38 -19.84 1.29 15.51
N LEU A 39 -20.25 0.26 16.25
CA LEU A 39 -19.31 -0.73 16.82
C LEU A 39 -18.46 -1.42 15.76
N GLY A 40 -19.08 -1.84 14.65
CA GLY A 40 -18.35 -2.45 13.54
C GLY A 40 -17.33 -1.50 12.90
N THR A 41 -17.66 -0.22 12.78
CA THR A 41 -16.76 0.80 12.23
C THR A 41 -15.60 1.08 13.19
N GLU A 42 -15.87 1.22 14.48
CA GLU A 42 -14.84 1.42 15.52
C GLU A 42 -13.86 0.25 15.56
N CYS A 43 -14.38 -0.98 15.58
CA CYS A 43 -13.57 -2.20 15.55
C CYS A 43 -12.73 -2.28 14.27
N PHE A 44 -13.34 -2.01 13.10
CA PHE A 44 -12.62 -2.01 11.82
C PHE A 44 -11.51 -0.95 11.78
N LEU A 45 -11.77 0.27 12.25
CA LEU A 45 -10.76 1.32 12.31
C LEU A 45 -9.65 1.01 13.31
N ALA A 46 -9.97 0.38 14.45
CA ALA A 46 -8.97 -0.12 15.39
C ALA A 46 -8.08 -1.18 14.73
N GLN A 47 -8.67 -2.13 14.00
CA GLN A 47 -7.93 -3.14 13.25
C GLN A 47 -7.03 -2.52 12.18
N MET A 48 -7.52 -1.54 11.43
CA MET A 48 -6.72 -0.80 10.44
C MET A 48 -5.51 -0.12 11.08
N ARG A 49 -5.67 0.49 12.27
CA ARG A 49 -4.55 1.10 13.00
C ARG A 49 -3.54 0.05 13.47
N ALA A 50 -4.01 -1.07 14.02
CA ALA A 50 -3.15 -2.15 14.46
C ALA A 50 -2.34 -2.75 13.31
N GLN A 51 -2.98 -3.04 12.17
CA GLN A 51 -2.29 -3.59 10.99
C GLN A 51 -1.27 -2.60 10.43
N LYS A 52 -1.57 -1.29 10.39
CA LYS A 52 -0.58 -0.27 10.02
C LYS A 52 0.63 -0.27 10.94
N ALA A 53 0.41 -0.29 12.26
CA ALA A 53 1.51 -0.28 13.23
C ALA A 53 2.40 -1.52 13.09
N GLU A 54 1.79 -2.70 12.95
CA GLU A 54 2.53 -3.95 12.75
C GLU A 54 3.35 -3.95 11.45
N MET A 55 2.80 -3.40 10.36
CA MET A 55 3.55 -3.29 9.08
C MET A 55 4.75 -2.36 9.22
N LEU A 56 4.59 -1.22 9.88
CA LEU A 56 5.69 -0.28 10.13
C LEU A 56 6.76 -0.89 11.06
N GLU A 57 6.34 -1.62 12.09
CA GLU A 57 7.24 -2.35 12.98
C GLU A 57 8.06 -3.39 12.20
N ARG A 58 7.43 -4.19 11.33
CA ARG A 58 8.13 -5.13 10.46
C ARG A 58 9.14 -4.43 9.55
N LEU A 59 8.76 -3.32 8.91
CA LEU A 59 9.66 -2.54 8.07
C LEU A 59 10.82 -1.90 8.86
N SER A 60 10.62 -1.58 10.13
CA SER A 60 11.69 -1.06 10.99
C SER A 60 12.85 -2.05 11.17
N THR A 61 12.57 -3.35 11.05
CA THR A 61 13.59 -4.41 11.11
C THR A 61 14.47 -4.48 9.85
N ALA A 62 14.12 -3.76 8.78
CA ALA A 62 14.87 -3.70 7.53
C ALA A 62 16.16 -2.86 7.60
N ARG A 63 16.67 -2.54 8.80
CA ARG A 63 17.89 -1.74 9.04
C ARG A 63 17.93 -0.44 8.19
N ASN A 64 16.80 0.24 8.07
CA ASN A 64 16.59 1.45 7.26
C ASN A 64 16.91 1.31 5.76
N PHE A 65 17.03 0.10 5.23
CA PHE A 65 17.42 -0.15 3.84
C PHE A 65 18.80 0.42 3.47
N ALA A 66 19.70 0.55 4.45
CA ALA A 66 21.06 1.04 4.26
C ALA A 66 22.07 -0.12 4.24
N ASN A 67 23.18 0.05 3.51
CA ASN A 67 24.29 -0.92 3.39
C ASN A 67 23.79 -2.32 3.03
N LEU A 68 23.03 -2.42 1.93
CA LEU A 68 22.45 -3.66 1.43
C LEU A 68 23.47 -4.53 0.69
N ASP A 69 24.64 -4.00 0.35
CA ASP A 69 25.83 -4.77 -0.03
C ASP A 69 26.19 -5.87 0.99
N VAL A 70 25.88 -5.64 2.28
CA VAL A 70 26.01 -6.65 3.33
C VAL A 70 24.86 -7.65 3.27
N GLU A 71 25.18 -8.92 3.01
CA GLU A 71 24.19 -10.01 2.84
C GLU A 71 23.18 -10.11 4.00
N GLU A 72 23.62 -9.89 5.24
CA GLU A 72 22.73 -9.90 6.41
C GLU A 72 21.69 -8.77 6.36
N ASN A 73 22.09 -7.56 5.95
CA ASN A 73 21.22 -6.40 5.83
C ASN A 73 20.23 -6.60 4.69
N TYR A 74 20.69 -7.07 3.54
CA TYR A 74 19.81 -7.40 2.41
C TYR A 74 18.80 -8.49 2.79
N SER A 75 19.26 -9.55 3.45
CA SER A 75 18.39 -10.63 3.92
C SER A 75 17.32 -10.12 4.88
N ALA A 76 17.69 -9.24 5.83
CA ALA A 76 16.76 -8.61 6.76
C ALA A 76 15.72 -7.72 6.02
N ALA A 77 16.17 -6.86 5.11
CA ALA A 77 15.28 -5.99 4.33
C ALA A 77 14.33 -6.79 3.42
N SER A 78 14.87 -7.77 2.72
CA SER A 78 14.12 -8.68 1.85
C SER A 78 13.09 -9.50 2.63
N LYS A 79 13.45 -9.98 3.82
CA LYS A 79 12.52 -10.66 4.73
C LYS A 79 11.43 -9.72 5.24
N ALA A 80 11.76 -8.50 5.63
CA ALA A 80 10.78 -7.52 6.10
C ALA A 80 9.74 -7.19 5.02
N VAL A 81 10.19 -6.91 3.79
CA VAL A 81 9.32 -6.66 2.63
C VAL A 81 8.40 -7.84 2.36
N ARG A 82 8.95 -9.06 2.27
CA ARG A 82 8.15 -10.28 2.06
C ARG A 82 7.13 -10.53 3.16
N GLN A 83 7.49 -10.28 4.43
CA GLN A 83 6.58 -10.44 5.56
C GLN A 83 5.40 -9.48 5.48
N VAL A 84 5.64 -8.23 5.10
CA VAL A 84 4.57 -7.23 4.91
C VAL A 84 3.60 -7.66 3.82
N ILE A 85 4.11 -8.09 2.66
CA ILE A 85 3.28 -8.58 1.55
C ILE A 85 2.49 -9.82 1.98
N HIS A 86 3.15 -10.77 2.67
CA HIS A 86 2.50 -11.97 3.16
C HIS A 86 1.38 -11.66 4.17
N GLN A 87 1.60 -10.70 5.07
CA GLN A 87 0.58 -10.23 5.99
C GLN A 87 -0.63 -9.63 5.24
N LEU A 88 -0.38 -8.80 4.22
CA LEU A 88 -1.46 -8.26 3.38
C LEU A 88 -2.25 -9.37 2.68
N LYS A 89 -1.57 -10.37 2.09
CA LYS A 89 -2.23 -11.52 1.46
C LYS A 89 -3.12 -12.27 2.44
N ARG A 90 -2.64 -12.50 3.68
CA ARG A 90 -3.42 -13.15 4.75
C ARG A 90 -4.62 -12.32 5.21
N LEU A 91 -4.47 -11.00 5.33
CA LEU A 91 -5.61 -10.13 5.61
C LEU A 91 -6.62 -10.17 4.47
N GLY A 92 -6.13 -10.20 3.24
CA GLY A 92 -6.95 -10.28 2.04
C GLY A 92 -7.88 -11.48 2.04
N THR A 93 -7.41 -12.66 2.44
CA THR A 93 -8.28 -13.85 2.50
C THR A 93 -9.34 -13.75 3.60
N VAL A 94 -9.00 -13.20 4.76
CA VAL A 94 -9.95 -13.05 5.88
C VAL A 94 -10.99 -11.95 5.60
N TRP A 95 -10.58 -10.87 4.95
CA TRP A 95 -11.45 -9.71 4.72
C TRP A 95 -12.35 -9.86 3.50
N GLN A 96 -11.99 -10.71 2.54
CA GLN A 96 -12.78 -10.99 1.34
C GLN A 96 -14.22 -11.42 1.67
N ASP A 97 -14.39 -12.29 2.66
CA ASP A 97 -15.71 -12.84 3.04
C ASP A 97 -16.53 -11.90 3.95
N VAL A 98 -15.90 -10.86 4.50
CA VAL A 98 -16.49 -10.00 5.54
C VAL A 98 -16.80 -8.61 5.03
N LEU A 99 -15.94 -8.06 4.18
CA LEU A 99 -16.02 -6.68 3.71
C LEU A 99 -16.64 -6.59 2.32
N PRO A 100 -17.53 -5.61 2.09
CA PRO A 100 -17.92 -5.25 0.74
C PRO A 100 -16.69 -4.86 -0.11
N VAL A 101 -16.71 -5.23 -1.38
CA VAL A 101 -15.62 -5.01 -2.37
C VAL A 101 -15.01 -3.61 -2.27
N ASN A 102 -15.84 -2.57 -2.23
CA ASN A 102 -15.38 -1.18 -2.20
C ASN A 102 -14.63 -0.82 -0.91
N ILE A 103 -15.04 -1.37 0.23
CA ILE A 103 -14.39 -1.17 1.53
C ILE A 103 -13.11 -2.00 1.57
N TYR A 104 -13.15 -3.23 1.06
CA TYR A 104 -11.99 -4.11 0.94
C TYR A 104 -10.86 -3.44 0.15
N CYS A 105 -11.12 -3.00 -1.09
CA CYS A 105 -10.08 -2.42 -1.95
C CYS A 105 -9.50 -1.14 -1.34
N LYS A 106 -10.34 -0.30 -0.73
CA LYS A 106 -9.87 0.89 0.00
C LYS A 106 -9.00 0.52 1.21
N ALA A 107 -9.37 -0.51 1.97
CA ALA A 107 -8.63 -0.96 3.13
C ALA A 107 -7.27 -1.52 2.72
N MET A 108 -7.25 -2.46 1.78
CA MET A 108 -6.03 -3.07 1.24
C MET A 108 -5.11 -2.03 0.60
N GLY A 109 -5.66 -1.13 -0.22
CA GLY A 109 -4.90 -0.04 -0.82
C GLY A 109 -4.33 0.93 0.22
N THR A 110 -5.06 1.22 1.29
CA THR A 110 -4.55 2.06 2.39
C THR A 110 -3.37 1.39 3.10
N LEU A 111 -3.45 0.09 3.38
CA LEU A 111 -2.36 -0.65 4.03
C LEU A 111 -1.13 -0.76 3.13
N LEU A 112 -1.32 -1.15 1.86
CA LEU A 112 -0.24 -1.21 0.88
C LEU A 112 0.41 0.17 0.67
N ASN A 113 -0.40 1.25 0.63
CA ASN A 113 0.11 2.61 0.58
C ASN A 113 0.96 2.96 1.80
N THR A 114 0.59 2.51 3.00
CA THR A 114 1.41 2.72 4.21
C THR A 114 2.78 2.07 4.07
N ALA A 115 2.84 0.81 3.64
CA ALA A 115 4.12 0.13 3.41
C ALA A 115 4.98 0.84 2.36
N ILE A 116 4.39 1.16 1.21
CA ILE A 116 5.09 1.85 0.12
C ILE A 116 5.59 3.22 0.56
N SER A 117 4.77 3.99 1.29
CA SER A 117 5.16 5.32 1.77
C SER A 117 6.36 5.22 2.73
N GLU A 118 6.38 4.21 3.59
CA GLU A 118 7.51 3.98 4.50
C GLU A 118 8.78 3.60 3.71
N ILE A 119 8.69 2.68 2.75
CA ILE A 119 9.84 2.28 1.91
C ILE A 119 10.38 3.49 1.14
N ILE A 120 9.52 4.28 0.49
CA ILE A 120 9.92 5.52 -0.20
C ILE A 120 10.65 6.45 0.78
N THR A 121 10.06 6.68 1.96
CA THR A 121 10.63 7.59 2.96
C THR A 121 12.02 7.14 3.38
N LYS A 122 12.21 5.83 3.63
CA LYS A 122 13.52 5.29 4.01
C LYS A 122 14.56 5.42 2.91
N ILE A 123 14.20 5.11 1.66
CA ILE A 123 15.10 5.26 0.50
C ILE A 123 15.48 6.73 0.30
N MET A 124 14.51 7.65 0.41
CA MET A 124 14.75 9.09 0.26
C MET A 124 15.62 9.69 1.37
N MET A 125 15.76 9.00 2.52
CA MET A 125 16.62 9.41 3.63
C MET A 125 18.08 8.94 3.47
N LEU A 126 18.38 8.09 2.49
CA LEU A 126 19.75 7.65 2.23
C LEU A 126 20.56 8.80 1.61
N GLU A 127 21.71 9.11 2.20
CA GLU A 127 22.59 10.19 1.73
C GLU A 127 23.48 9.77 0.56
N ASP A 128 23.91 8.51 0.54
CA ASP A 128 24.73 7.89 -0.51
C ASP A 128 24.18 6.49 -0.76
N ILE A 129 24.02 6.14 -2.04
CA ILE A 129 23.50 4.86 -2.51
C ILE A 129 24.53 4.34 -3.51
N SER A 130 25.26 3.29 -3.13
CA SER A 130 26.17 2.62 -4.04
C SER A 130 25.41 1.95 -5.19
N THR A 131 26.10 1.61 -6.29
CA THR A 131 25.47 0.87 -7.40
C THR A 131 24.85 -0.45 -6.92
N GLU A 132 25.56 -1.17 -6.04
CA GLU A 132 25.12 -2.44 -5.47
C GLU A 132 23.88 -2.26 -4.57
N ASP A 133 23.86 -1.22 -3.73
CA ASP A 133 22.67 -0.87 -2.95
C ASP A 133 21.49 -0.50 -3.86
N GLY A 134 21.75 0.23 -4.95
CA GLY A 134 20.74 0.58 -5.96
C GLY A 134 20.09 -0.65 -6.60
N ASP A 135 20.90 -1.67 -6.95
CA ASP A 135 20.43 -2.95 -7.49
C ASP A 135 19.57 -3.73 -6.48
N HIS A 136 20.02 -3.78 -5.22
CA HIS A 136 19.27 -4.43 -4.14
C HIS A 136 17.96 -3.70 -3.84
N LEU A 137 17.96 -2.37 -3.74
CA LEU A 137 16.76 -1.55 -3.55
C LEU A 137 15.79 -1.73 -4.71
N HIS A 138 16.27 -1.74 -5.95
CA HIS A 138 15.45 -1.97 -7.13
C HIS A 138 14.76 -3.34 -7.06
N THR A 139 15.50 -4.40 -6.71
CA THR A 139 14.96 -5.76 -6.57
C THR A 139 13.86 -5.84 -5.49
N LEU A 140 14.07 -5.17 -4.36
CA LEU A 140 13.08 -5.07 -3.29
C LEU A 140 11.83 -4.30 -3.74
N CYS A 141 12.01 -3.19 -4.46
CA CYS A 141 10.90 -2.44 -5.03
C CYS A 141 10.12 -3.28 -6.03
N GLN A 142 10.82 -4.03 -6.87
CA GLN A 142 10.19 -4.85 -7.90
C GLN A 142 9.38 -5.99 -7.32
N THR A 143 9.85 -6.59 -6.22
CA THR A 143 9.07 -7.56 -5.44
C THR A 143 7.72 -6.96 -4.98
N VAL A 144 7.72 -5.72 -4.50
CA VAL A 144 6.48 -5.03 -4.07
C VAL A 144 5.61 -4.63 -5.28
N ILE A 145 6.21 -4.26 -6.42
CA ILE A 145 5.49 -3.90 -7.65
C ILE A 145 4.78 -5.13 -8.24
N ASP A 146 5.43 -6.28 -8.23
CA ASP A 146 4.90 -7.52 -8.82
C ASP A 146 3.89 -8.19 -7.90
N GLU A 147 4.17 -8.24 -6.58
CA GLU A 147 3.29 -8.93 -5.64
C GLU A 147 2.23 -8.03 -4.98
N GLY A 148 2.44 -6.72 -4.94
CA GLY A 148 1.52 -5.75 -4.35
C GLY A 148 0.11 -5.80 -4.96
N PRO A 149 -0.06 -5.86 -6.29
CA PRO A 149 -1.37 -5.99 -6.92
C PRO A 149 -2.10 -7.28 -6.53
N LEU A 150 -1.37 -8.36 -6.24
CA LEU A 150 -1.95 -9.66 -5.92
C LEU A 150 -2.70 -9.67 -4.57
N VAL A 151 -2.55 -8.63 -3.74
CA VAL A 151 -3.31 -8.49 -2.49
C VAL A 151 -4.76 -8.05 -2.72
N PHE A 152 -5.10 -7.60 -3.93
CA PHE A 152 -6.45 -7.17 -4.27
C PHE A 152 -7.31 -8.36 -4.73
N ILE A 153 -7.83 -9.11 -3.76
CA ILE A 153 -8.71 -10.26 -3.99
C ILE A 153 -10.09 -10.05 -3.34
N PRO A 154 -10.89 -9.05 -3.73
CA PRO A 154 -12.19 -8.81 -3.10
C PRO A 154 -13.27 -9.85 -3.45
N LEU A 155 -13.05 -10.72 -4.44
CA LEU A 155 -14.01 -11.75 -4.86
C LEU A 155 -13.42 -13.15 -4.73
N PRO A 156 -14.19 -14.15 -4.26
CA PRO A 156 -13.72 -15.54 -4.10
C PRO A 156 -13.23 -16.17 -5.42
N GLU A 157 -13.83 -15.77 -6.54
CA GLU A 157 -13.41 -16.22 -7.87
C GLU A 157 -12.20 -15.42 -8.37
N GLU A 158 -11.02 -16.05 -8.40
CA GLU A 158 -9.76 -15.40 -8.79
C GLU A 158 -9.81 -14.70 -10.15
N ASN A 159 -10.48 -15.33 -11.13
CA ASN A 159 -10.60 -14.79 -12.50
C ASN A 159 -11.29 -13.43 -12.56
N LYS A 160 -12.12 -13.09 -11.55
CA LYS A 160 -12.84 -11.82 -11.47
C LYS A 160 -12.06 -10.72 -10.75
N ASN A 161 -10.90 -11.04 -10.17
CA ASN A 161 -10.10 -10.09 -9.41
C ASN A 161 -9.16 -9.23 -10.26
N ARG A 162 -8.83 -9.67 -11.49
CA ARG A 162 -7.86 -9.02 -12.37
C ARG A 162 -8.07 -7.51 -12.52
N LYS A 163 -9.31 -7.06 -12.67
CA LYS A 163 -9.63 -5.62 -12.77
C LYS A 163 -9.17 -4.81 -11.55
N TYR A 164 -9.28 -5.36 -10.34
CA TYR A 164 -8.88 -4.65 -9.11
C TYR A 164 -7.35 -4.65 -8.94
N GLN A 165 -6.67 -5.66 -9.48
CA GLN A 165 -5.20 -5.73 -9.53
C GLN A 165 -4.63 -4.75 -10.56
N GLU A 166 -5.39 -4.41 -11.61
CA GLU A 166 -5.01 -3.38 -12.58
C GLU A 166 -5.32 -1.96 -12.05
N GLU A 167 -6.35 -1.82 -11.21
CA GLU A 167 -6.78 -0.54 -10.59
C GLU A 167 -6.02 -0.17 -9.30
N VAL A 168 -4.88 -0.80 -9.01
CA VAL A 168 -4.04 -0.46 -7.82
C VAL A 168 -3.76 1.05 -7.67
N PRO A 169 -3.43 1.81 -8.74
CA PRO A 169 -3.19 3.26 -8.63
C PRO A 169 -4.41 4.05 -8.10
N VAL A 170 -5.63 3.52 -8.24
CA VAL A 170 -6.85 4.15 -7.74
C VAL A 170 -6.92 4.08 -6.21
N TYR A 171 -6.41 3.00 -5.63
CA TYR A 171 -6.48 2.75 -4.18
C TYR A 171 -5.18 3.08 -3.43
N VAL A 172 -4.05 3.10 -4.14
CA VAL A 172 -2.72 3.31 -3.58
C VAL A 172 -2.12 4.61 -4.11
N ARG A 173 -2.22 5.68 -3.31
CA ARG A 173 -1.86 7.04 -3.73
C ARG A 173 -0.40 7.17 -4.17
N LYS A 174 0.54 6.52 -3.46
CA LYS A 174 1.98 6.58 -3.74
C LYS A 174 2.45 5.52 -4.74
N TRP A 175 1.53 4.83 -5.42
CA TRP A 175 1.88 3.74 -6.33
C TRP A 175 2.75 4.20 -7.51
N MET A 176 2.33 5.27 -8.20
CA MET A 176 3.11 5.80 -9.32
C MET A 176 4.45 6.37 -8.86
N THR A 177 4.46 7.13 -7.77
CA THR A 177 5.69 7.58 -7.11
C THR A 177 6.67 6.43 -6.84
N PHE A 178 6.15 5.29 -6.36
CA PHE A 178 6.97 4.11 -6.07
C PHE A 178 7.54 3.44 -7.33
N LYS A 179 6.71 3.31 -8.38
CA LYS A 179 7.18 2.79 -9.67
C LYS A 179 8.25 3.70 -10.27
N GLU A 180 8.05 5.01 -10.22
CA GLU A 180 9.04 5.98 -10.68
C GLU A 180 10.34 5.90 -9.87
N LEU A 181 10.26 5.75 -8.54
CA LEU A 181 11.44 5.53 -7.70
C LEU A 181 12.22 4.29 -8.13
N SER A 182 11.52 3.17 -8.34
CA SER A 182 12.13 1.90 -8.78
C SER A 182 12.89 2.06 -10.10
N VAL A 183 12.35 2.83 -11.06
CA VAL A 183 13.05 3.15 -12.30
C VAL A 183 14.26 4.05 -12.06
N VAL A 184 14.13 5.08 -11.22
CA VAL A 184 15.23 6.02 -10.93
C VAL A 184 16.43 5.32 -10.28
N LEU A 185 16.21 4.32 -9.43
CA LEU A 185 17.28 3.54 -8.79
C LEU A 185 18.18 2.80 -9.80
N GLN A 186 17.71 2.57 -11.03
CA GLN A 186 18.44 1.88 -12.11
C GLN A 186 18.75 2.81 -13.30
N ALA A 187 18.26 4.04 -13.26
CA ALA A 187 18.39 5.00 -14.35
C ALA A 187 19.77 5.66 -14.32
N ASN A 188 20.31 5.98 -15.50
CA ASN A 188 21.48 6.86 -15.56
C ASN A 188 21.06 8.34 -15.46
N LEU A 189 22.03 9.26 -15.28
CA LEU A 189 21.75 10.70 -15.16
C LEU A 189 20.96 11.28 -16.34
N GLN A 190 21.22 10.82 -17.57
CA GLN A 190 20.54 11.29 -18.77
C GLN A 190 19.08 10.84 -18.76
N ASP A 191 18.83 9.57 -18.43
CA ASP A 191 17.46 9.03 -18.31
C ASP A 191 16.65 9.79 -17.26
N ILE A 192 17.26 10.14 -16.11
CA ILE A 192 16.58 10.91 -15.05
C ILE A 192 16.20 12.31 -15.56
N VAL A 193 17.10 12.98 -16.27
CA VAL A 193 16.83 14.30 -16.89
C VAL A 193 15.73 14.21 -17.94
N ASP A 194 15.76 13.17 -18.77
CA ASP A 194 14.76 12.95 -19.83
C ASP A 194 13.39 12.63 -19.24
N ARG A 195 13.32 11.88 -18.14
CA ARG A 195 12.07 11.60 -17.41
C ARG A 195 11.58 12.79 -16.59
N TRP A 196 12.45 13.74 -16.24
CA TRP A 196 12.07 15.03 -15.67
C TRP A 196 11.42 15.94 -16.73
N ALA A 197 11.98 15.94 -17.95
CA ALA A 197 11.50 16.70 -19.12
C ALA A 197 11.10 18.16 -18.78
N ASP A 198 12.04 18.92 -18.22
CA ASP A 198 11.84 20.32 -17.82
C ASP A 198 10.60 20.55 -16.92
N GLY A 199 10.34 19.61 -15.99
CA GLY A 199 9.24 19.69 -15.04
C GLY A 199 7.89 19.21 -15.59
N LYS A 200 7.87 18.59 -16.78
CA LYS A 200 6.65 18.10 -17.44
C LYS A 200 6.61 16.59 -17.64
N GLY A 201 7.69 15.90 -17.29
CA GLY A 201 7.81 14.46 -17.47
C GLY A 201 7.16 13.66 -16.33
N PRO A 202 7.10 12.32 -16.47
CA PRO A 202 6.50 11.43 -15.47
C PRO A 202 7.14 11.59 -14.09
N LEU A 203 8.44 11.88 -14.02
CA LEU A 203 9.13 12.05 -12.75
C LEU A 203 8.69 13.33 -12.01
N ALA A 204 8.41 14.41 -12.75
CA ALA A 204 7.96 15.68 -12.19
C ALA A 204 6.51 15.66 -11.70
N LEU A 205 5.69 14.71 -12.18
CA LEU A 205 4.33 14.49 -11.67
C LEU A 205 4.34 13.87 -10.27
N GLU A 206 5.38 13.10 -9.95
CA GLU A 206 5.43 12.28 -8.74
C GLU A 206 6.39 12.83 -7.67
N PHE A 207 7.42 13.56 -8.07
CA PHE A 207 8.45 14.11 -7.19
C PHE A 207 8.61 15.61 -7.37
N SER A 208 8.90 16.29 -6.26
CA SER A 208 9.32 17.69 -6.28
C SER A 208 10.76 17.84 -6.80
N THR A 209 11.10 19.05 -7.26
CA THR A 209 12.46 19.42 -7.67
C THR A 209 13.50 19.08 -6.61
N ASN A 210 13.18 19.27 -5.32
CA ASN A 210 14.11 19.02 -4.22
C ASN A 210 14.32 17.52 -3.99
N GLU A 211 13.26 16.71 -4.07
CA GLU A 211 13.35 15.25 -3.92
C GLU A 211 14.20 14.65 -5.05
N VAL A 212 13.97 15.04 -6.30
CA VAL A 212 14.77 14.56 -7.44
C VAL A 212 16.24 14.98 -7.30
N LYS A 213 16.52 16.22 -6.87
CA LYS A 213 17.90 16.66 -6.60
C LYS A 213 18.55 15.87 -5.46
N SER A 214 17.79 15.48 -4.44
CA SER A 214 18.29 14.64 -3.35
C SER A 214 18.66 13.25 -3.88
N LEU A 215 17.77 12.62 -4.65
CA LEU A 215 18.02 11.33 -5.29
C LEU A 215 19.24 11.34 -6.20
N ILE A 216 19.40 12.37 -7.04
CA ILE A 216 20.58 12.52 -7.91
C ILE A 216 21.87 12.64 -7.08
N ARG A 217 21.82 13.31 -5.93
CA ARG A 217 23.00 13.42 -5.05
C ARG A 217 23.33 12.10 -4.37
N ALA A 218 22.32 11.32 -3.99
CA ALA A 218 22.49 10.03 -3.36
C ALA A 218 22.99 8.95 -4.35
N LEU A 219 22.50 8.94 -5.59
CA LEU A 219 22.84 7.91 -6.57
C LEU A 219 24.13 8.17 -7.36
N PHE A 220 24.59 9.42 -7.42
CA PHE A 220 25.72 9.79 -8.28
C PHE A 220 26.79 10.59 -7.54
N GLN A 221 28.03 10.18 -7.77
CA GLN A 221 29.23 10.87 -7.28
C GLN A 221 29.33 12.32 -7.77
N ASN A 222 30.06 13.15 -7.02
CA ASN A 222 30.23 14.57 -7.35
C ASN A 222 31.08 14.79 -8.60
N THR A 223 30.41 14.89 -9.75
CA THR A 223 31.04 15.09 -11.05
C THR A 223 30.43 16.30 -11.78
N GLU A 224 31.14 16.82 -12.77
CA GLU A 224 30.64 17.89 -13.63
C GLU A 224 29.33 17.49 -14.34
N ARG A 225 29.22 16.22 -14.77
CA ARG A 225 27.99 15.66 -15.35
C ARG A 225 26.81 15.74 -14.38
N ARG A 226 27.02 15.40 -13.10
CA ARG A 226 26.00 15.54 -12.06
C ARG A 226 25.60 17.00 -11.86
N ALA A 227 26.57 17.91 -11.81
CA ALA A 227 26.30 19.34 -11.67
C ALA A 227 25.42 19.86 -12.82
N ILE A 228 25.74 19.51 -14.07
CA ILE A 228 24.94 19.86 -15.25
C ILE A 228 23.51 19.29 -15.14
N ALA A 229 23.36 18.01 -14.79
CA ALA A 229 22.05 17.40 -14.61
C ALA A 229 21.21 18.14 -13.54
N LEU A 230 21.81 18.46 -12.39
CA LEU A 230 21.13 19.20 -11.32
C LEU A 230 20.63 20.59 -11.74
N THR A 231 21.31 21.25 -12.70
CA THR A 231 20.84 22.54 -13.23
C THR A 231 19.61 22.43 -14.13
N LYS A 232 19.38 21.26 -14.74
CA LYS A 232 18.21 20.97 -15.59
C LYS A 232 16.96 20.64 -14.76
N ILE A 233 17.13 20.24 -13.51
CA ILE A 233 16.02 19.99 -12.57
C ILE A 233 15.61 21.32 -11.92
N LYS A 234 14.56 21.97 -12.43
CA LYS A 234 14.01 23.25 -11.92
C LYS A 234 12.54 23.10 -11.57
#